data_AF-A0A813GNN9-F1
#
_entry.id   AF-A0A813GNN9-F1
#
_cell.length_a   1.000
_cell.length_b   1.000
_cell.length_c   1.000
_cell.angle_alpha   90.00
_cell.angle_beta   90.00
_cell.angle_gamma   90.00
#
_symmetry.space_group_name_H-M   'P 1'
#
loop_
_entity.id
_entity.type
_entity.pdbx_description
1 polymer ?
#
loop_
_entity_poly.entity_id
_entity_poly.type
_entity_poly.pdbx_seq_one_letter_code
_entity_poly.pdbx_strand_id
1 'polypeptide(L)'
;VRHLVGLSLARNNLGDSPKTGAALCHLVGNAPRLQALDLHWNRFQGAGAASLIQGFYDNSYSINGQLWRVNLGWNRVGLRCNHASQNRIQDCKCELCRGCTKAIACMASVFTDCSALFHLDLSYNSICATDCCIMGEALKSNHTLFGLHLVGNEAKVDDIGLLRPRVAKEDFEDSMRRLAEDEILSM
;
A
#
# COMPACT_ATOMS: atom_id res chain seq x y z
N VAL A 1 -11.62 -15.32 -17.61
CA VAL A 1 -11.71 -14.93 -16.18
C VAL A 1 -13.13 -14.57 -15.70
N ARG A 2 -14.18 -14.61 -16.54
CA ARG A 2 -15.52 -14.11 -16.19
C ARG A 2 -16.27 -14.88 -15.09
N HIS A 3 -15.84 -16.10 -14.76
CA HIS A 3 -16.44 -16.93 -13.71
C HIS A 3 -15.52 -17.16 -12.51
N LEU A 4 -14.31 -16.58 -12.53
CA LEU A 4 -13.37 -16.76 -11.44
C LEU A 4 -13.89 -16.04 -10.20
N VAL A 5 -14.06 -16.76 -9.09
CA VAL A 5 -14.58 -16.21 -7.81
C VAL A 5 -13.49 -16.07 -6.77
N GLY A 6 -12.54 -17.00 -6.72
CA GLY A 6 -11.40 -16.95 -5.81
C GLY A 6 -10.14 -17.37 -6.53
N LEU A 7 -9.02 -16.74 -6.19
CA LEU A 7 -7.71 -17.09 -6.70
C LEU A 7 -6.68 -16.99 -5.57
N SER A 8 -6.00 -18.09 -5.28
CA SER A 8 -4.80 -18.07 -4.42
C SER A 8 -3.59 -18.38 -5.28
N LEU A 9 -2.60 -17.50 -5.21
CA LEU A 9 -1.27 -17.67 -5.80
C LEU A 9 -0.20 -17.38 -4.74
N ALA A 10 -0.50 -17.69 -3.48
CA ALA A 10 0.41 -17.45 -2.38
C ALA A 10 1.72 -18.24 -2.53
N ARG A 11 2.83 -17.67 -2.03
CA ARG A 11 4.13 -18.36 -1.90
C ARG A 11 4.80 -18.72 -3.24
N ASN A 12 4.68 -17.86 -4.25
CA ASN A 12 5.19 -18.14 -5.61
C ASN A 12 6.28 -17.16 -6.10
N ASN A 13 6.79 -16.26 -5.27
CA ASN A 13 7.81 -15.25 -5.65
C ASN A 13 7.43 -14.42 -6.90
N LEU A 14 6.13 -14.23 -7.15
CA LEU A 14 5.62 -13.61 -8.37
C LEU A 14 6.08 -12.16 -8.60
N GLY A 15 6.37 -11.45 -7.52
CA GLY A 15 6.76 -10.04 -7.50
C GLY A 15 8.22 -9.75 -7.85
N ASP A 16 9.04 -10.79 -8.12
CA ASP A 16 10.43 -10.61 -8.57
C ASP A 16 10.51 -10.02 -10.00
N SER A 17 9.40 -10.03 -10.76
CA SER A 17 9.28 -9.39 -12.07
C SER A 17 8.14 -8.37 -12.12
N PRO A 18 8.36 -7.15 -12.65
CA PRO A 18 7.28 -6.17 -12.84
C PRO A 18 6.22 -6.64 -13.85
N LYS A 19 6.57 -7.56 -14.76
CA LYS A 19 5.64 -8.12 -15.76
C LYS A 19 4.48 -8.88 -15.09
N THR A 20 4.74 -9.54 -13.97
CA THR A 20 3.71 -10.28 -13.24
C THR A 20 2.65 -9.35 -12.66
N GLY A 21 3.07 -8.19 -12.14
CA GLY A 21 2.15 -7.14 -11.68
C GLY A 21 1.23 -6.65 -12.79
N ALA A 22 1.76 -6.42 -14.00
CA ALA A 22 0.97 -6.04 -15.16
C ALA A 22 0.01 -7.15 -15.63
N ALA A 23 0.46 -8.41 -15.61
CA ALA A 23 -0.41 -9.55 -15.96
C ALA A 23 -1.57 -9.71 -14.96
N LEU A 24 -1.30 -9.55 -13.66
CA LEU A 24 -2.32 -9.57 -12.63
C LEU A 24 -3.24 -8.34 -12.70
N CYS A 25 -2.72 -7.17 -13.04
CA CYS A 25 -3.53 -5.98 -13.33
C CYS A 25 -4.60 -6.31 -14.37
N HIS A 26 -4.20 -6.88 -15.51
CA HIS A 26 -5.11 -7.25 -16.58
C HIS A 26 -6.10 -8.35 -16.14
N LEU A 27 -5.64 -9.37 -15.41
CA LEU A 27 -6.50 -10.44 -14.89
C LEU A 27 -7.57 -9.89 -13.96
N VAL A 28 -7.17 -9.11 -12.95
CA VAL A 28 -8.04 -8.61 -11.89
C VAL A 28 -8.98 -7.53 -12.43
N GLY A 29 -8.47 -6.59 -13.24
CA GLY A 29 -9.28 -5.55 -13.89
C GLY A 29 -10.29 -6.07 -14.93
N ASN A 30 -10.26 -7.35 -15.28
CA ASN A 30 -11.22 -7.99 -16.20
C ASN A 30 -12.03 -9.14 -15.55
N ALA A 31 -11.95 -9.31 -14.22
CA ALA A 31 -12.61 -10.39 -13.50
C ALA A 31 -13.76 -9.86 -12.61
N PRO A 32 -14.96 -9.58 -13.17
CA PRO A 32 -16.04 -8.91 -12.43
C PRO A 32 -16.58 -9.74 -11.27
N ARG A 33 -16.42 -11.06 -11.30
CA ARG A 33 -16.89 -11.98 -10.25
C ARG A 33 -15.80 -12.40 -9.27
N LEU A 34 -14.57 -11.90 -9.42
CA LEU A 34 -13.48 -12.23 -8.50
C LEU A 34 -13.77 -11.57 -7.15
N GLN A 35 -13.84 -12.38 -6.11
CA GLN A 35 -14.24 -12.00 -4.76
C GLN A 35 -13.07 -12.03 -3.78
N ALA A 36 -12.21 -13.04 -3.90
CA ALA A 36 -11.07 -13.25 -3.03
C ALA A 36 -9.79 -13.44 -3.82
N LEU A 37 -8.75 -12.67 -3.48
CA LEU A 37 -7.43 -12.79 -4.06
C LEU A 37 -6.38 -12.93 -2.97
N ASP A 38 -5.70 -14.07 -2.94
CA ASP A 38 -4.62 -14.34 -2.00
C ASP A 38 -3.27 -14.36 -2.70
N LEU A 39 -2.43 -13.39 -2.35
CA LEU A 39 -1.11 -13.14 -2.91
C LEU A 39 -0.04 -13.03 -1.82
N HIS A 40 -0.27 -13.58 -0.62
CA HIS A 40 0.75 -13.52 0.43
C HIS A 40 2.05 -14.23 0.03
N TRP A 41 3.20 -13.77 0.56
CA TRP A 41 4.54 -14.31 0.23
C TRP A 41 4.86 -14.32 -1.27
N ASN A 42 4.72 -13.18 -1.93
CA ASN A 42 5.08 -13.06 -3.35
C ASN A 42 6.12 -12.00 -3.68
N ARG A 43 6.66 -11.26 -2.69
CA ARG A 43 7.69 -10.22 -2.90
C ARG A 43 7.26 -9.08 -3.83
N PHE A 44 5.95 -8.81 -3.98
CA PHE A 44 5.48 -7.68 -4.80
C PHE A 44 6.05 -6.36 -4.28
N GLN A 45 6.66 -5.57 -5.18
CA GLN A 45 7.32 -4.29 -4.90
C GLN A 45 7.32 -3.37 -6.12
N GLY A 46 7.60 -2.08 -5.91
CA GLY A 46 7.84 -1.09 -6.96
C GLY A 46 6.76 -1.05 -8.05
N ALA A 47 7.19 -1.02 -9.32
CA ALA A 47 6.27 -0.95 -10.46
C ALA A 47 5.33 -2.17 -10.55
N GLY A 48 5.79 -3.37 -10.19
CA GLY A 48 4.95 -4.58 -10.20
C GLY A 48 3.82 -4.50 -9.18
N ALA A 49 4.11 -4.04 -7.96
CA ALA A 49 3.08 -3.79 -6.95
C ALA A 49 2.11 -2.68 -7.40
N ALA A 50 2.62 -1.58 -7.97
CA ALA A 50 1.77 -0.50 -8.46
C ALA A 50 0.80 -0.95 -9.56
N SER A 51 1.29 -1.71 -10.55
CA SER A 51 0.41 -2.31 -11.58
C SER A 51 -0.62 -3.26 -10.99
N LEU A 52 -0.22 -4.13 -10.05
CA LEU A 52 -1.15 -5.03 -9.38
C LEU A 52 -2.29 -4.25 -8.69
N ILE A 53 -1.96 -3.20 -7.94
CA ILE A 53 -2.94 -2.37 -7.22
C ILE A 53 -3.82 -1.58 -8.19
N GLN A 54 -3.29 -1.13 -9.33
CA GLN A 54 -4.11 -0.57 -10.40
C GLN A 54 -5.19 -1.56 -10.86
N GLY A 55 -4.91 -2.86 -10.90
CA GLY A 55 -5.92 -3.88 -11.17
C GLY A 55 -7.06 -3.91 -10.15
N PHE A 56 -6.78 -3.61 -8.87
CA PHE A 56 -7.81 -3.51 -7.83
C PHE A 56 -8.71 -2.30 -8.07
N TYR A 57 -8.10 -1.17 -8.40
CA TYR A 57 -8.81 0.05 -8.78
C TYR A 57 -9.72 -0.23 -9.97
N ASP A 58 -9.19 -0.81 -11.05
CA ASP A 58 -9.95 -1.10 -12.26
C ASP A 58 -11.08 -2.11 -11.98
N ASN A 59 -10.85 -3.11 -11.13
CA ASN A 59 -11.89 -4.04 -10.74
C ASN A 59 -13.07 -3.32 -10.10
N SER A 60 -12.85 -2.46 -9.12
CA SER A 60 -13.93 -1.75 -8.44
C SER A 60 -14.50 -0.62 -9.31
N TYR A 61 -13.65 0.28 -9.78
CA TYR A 61 -14.04 1.54 -10.39
C TYR A 61 -14.48 1.38 -11.85
N SER A 62 -13.73 0.63 -12.65
CA SER A 62 -13.95 0.57 -14.11
C SER A 62 -15.00 -0.46 -14.51
N ILE A 63 -15.13 -1.56 -13.77
CA ILE A 63 -16.03 -2.66 -14.12
C ILE A 63 -17.05 -3.05 -13.05
N ASN A 64 -17.13 -2.29 -11.94
CA ASN A 64 -18.02 -2.58 -10.80
C ASN A 64 -17.93 -4.04 -10.33
N GLY A 65 -16.69 -4.52 -10.24
CA GLY A 65 -16.34 -5.88 -9.85
C GLY A 65 -16.51 -6.14 -8.35
N GLN A 66 -16.35 -7.41 -7.99
CA GLN A 66 -16.69 -7.90 -6.65
C GLN A 66 -15.46 -8.19 -5.78
N LEU A 67 -14.29 -7.59 -6.05
CA LEU A 67 -13.09 -7.90 -5.27
C LEU A 67 -13.22 -7.30 -3.86
N TRP A 68 -13.73 -8.08 -2.91
CA TRP A 68 -14.00 -7.63 -1.54
C TRP A 68 -12.99 -8.15 -0.51
N ARG A 69 -12.18 -9.17 -0.84
CA ARG A 69 -11.10 -9.66 0.04
C ARG A 69 -9.76 -9.79 -0.69
N VAL A 70 -8.73 -9.14 -0.18
CA VAL A 70 -7.37 -9.22 -0.71
C VAL A 70 -6.37 -9.51 0.39
N ASN A 71 -5.49 -10.48 0.18
CA ASN A 71 -4.34 -10.74 1.05
C ASN A 71 -3.04 -10.44 0.31
N LEU A 72 -2.35 -9.39 0.73
CA LEU A 72 -1.01 -9.00 0.31
C LEU A 72 0.02 -9.14 1.43
N GLY A 73 -0.29 -9.86 2.50
CA GLY A 73 0.61 -10.09 3.62
C GLY A 73 1.98 -10.59 3.15
N TRP A 74 3.02 -10.09 3.80
CA TRP A 74 4.40 -10.48 3.52
C TRP A 74 4.82 -10.29 2.05
N ASN A 75 4.54 -9.10 1.54
CA ASN A 75 5.12 -8.59 0.30
C ASN A 75 6.06 -7.43 0.64
N ARG A 76 6.33 -6.55 -0.31
CA ARG A 76 7.28 -5.45 -0.21
C ARG A 76 6.66 -4.20 -0.83
N VAL A 77 5.36 -4.01 -0.63
CA VAL A 77 4.56 -2.95 -1.28
C VAL A 77 5.08 -1.56 -0.94
N GLY A 78 5.50 -1.34 0.31
CA GLY A 78 6.11 -0.09 0.78
C GLY A 78 7.62 -0.03 0.61
N LEU A 79 8.26 -1.07 0.06
CA LEU A 79 9.71 -1.09 -0.07
C LEU A 79 10.19 0.06 -0.94
N ARG A 80 10.93 0.98 -0.32
CA ARG A 80 11.62 2.06 -1.01
C ARG A 80 12.92 1.54 -1.63
N CYS A 81 13.40 2.26 -2.63
CA CYS A 81 14.65 1.94 -3.29
C CYS A 81 15.81 1.99 -2.27
N ASN A 82 16.43 0.83 -1.99
CA ASN A 82 17.55 0.71 -1.06
C ASN A 82 18.87 0.86 -1.84
N HIS A 83 19.60 1.95 -1.64
CA HIS A 83 20.90 2.17 -2.30
C HIS A 83 21.99 1.34 -1.62
N ALA A 84 22.13 0.07 -2.02
CA ALA A 84 23.30 -0.76 -1.71
C ALA A 84 23.96 -1.38 -2.97
N SER A 85 23.48 -1.08 -4.17
CA SER A 85 24.11 -1.52 -5.43
C SER A 85 24.55 -0.33 -6.27
N GLN A 86 25.84 -0.30 -6.58
CA GLN A 86 26.58 0.75 -7.27
C GLN A 86 26.01 1.11 -8.65
N ASN A 87 26.10 2.41 -8.95
CA ASN A 87 26.04 3.07 -10.26
C ASN A 87 24.70 3.21 -10.98
N ARG A 88 24.22 4.47 -10.96
CA ARG A 88 23.16 5.13 -11.76
C ARG A 88 21.71 4.97 -11.29
N ILE A 89 21.35 5.73 -10.25
CA ILE A 89 20.27 6.76 -10.28
C ILE A 89 20.67 7.80 -9.22
N GLN A 90 21.09 8.99 -9.63
CA GLN A 90 21.85 9.90 -8.77
C GLN A 90 21.00 10.85 -7.89
N ASP A 91 19.67 10.73 -7.86
CA ASP A 91 18.82 11.63 -7.05
C ASP A 91 17.52 10.96 -6.55
N CYS A 92 17.61 9.99 -5.65
CA CYS A 92 16.43 9.47 -4.95
C CYS A 92 16.51 9.78 -3.44
N LYS A 93 15.87 10.88 -3.01
CA LYS A 93 15.59 11.17 -1.60
C LYS A 93 14.28 10.46 -1.24
N CYS A 94 14.41 9.24 -0.72
CA CYS A 94 13.44 8.14 -0.75
C CYS A 94 12.07 8.36 -0.08
N GLU A 95 11.79 9.52 0.49
CA GLU A 95 10.44 9.89 0.97
C GLU A 95 9.51 10.25 -0.19
N LEU A 96 10.01 10.91 -1.24
CA LEU A 96 9.22 11.50 -2.33
C LEU A 96 9.50 10.93 -3.73
N CYS A 97 10.24 9.82 -3.81
CA CYS A 97 10.51 9.18 -5.09
C CYS A 97 9.20 8.66 -5.72
N ARG A 98 8.73 9.35 -6.77
CA ARG A 98 7.47 9.02 -7.49
C ARG A 98 7.39 7.56 -7.94
N GLY A 99 8.53 6.93 -8.24
CA GLY A 99 8.58 5.51 -8.61
C GLY A 99 8.44 4.56 -7.41
N CYS A 100 9.04 4.90 -6.28
CA CYS A 100 9.04 4.08 -5.06
C CYS A 100 7.81 4.32 -4.17
N THR A 101 7.07 5.42 -4.36
CA THR A 101 5.75 5.67 -3.72
C THR A 101 4.56 5.22 -4.56
N LYS A 102 4.76 4.84 -5.82
CA LYS A 102 3.64 4.64 -6.77
C LYS A 102 2.63 3.61 -6.30
N ALA A 103 3.10 2.51 -5.70
CA ALA A 103 2.21 1.47 -5.16
C ALA A 103 1.31 2.01 -4.05
N ILE A 104 1.85 2.84 -3.15
CA ILE A 104 1.12 3.49 -2.06
C ILE A 104 0.16 4.54 -2.59
N ALA A 105 0.57 5.33 -3.60
CA ALA A 105 -0.33 6.27 -4.26
C ALA A 105 -1.51 5.56 -4.95
N CYS A 106 -1.27 4.45 -5.66
CA CYS A 106 -2.33 3.63 -6.23
C CYS A 106 -3.25 3.06 -5.13
N MET A 107 -2.68 2.63 -3.99
CA MET A 107 -3.47 2.13 -2.86
C MET A 107 -4.35 3.23 -2.25
N ALA A 108 -3.82 4.45 -2.13
CA ALA A 108 -4.58 5.61 -1.68
C ALA A 108 -5.76 5.91 -2.62
N SER A 109 -5.55 5.86 -3.95
CA SER A 109 -6.66 6.00 -4.91
C SER A 109 -7.72 4.90 -4.76
N VAL A 110 -7.31 3.65 -4.47
CA VAL A 110 -8.26 2.57 -4.15
C VAL A 110 -9.05 2.91 -2.89
N PHE A 111 -8.42 3.43 -1.84
CA PHE A 111 -9.13 3.82 -0.62
C PHE A 111 -10.08 5.00 -0.84
N THR A 112 -9.69 6.00 -1.61
CA THR A 112 -10.53 7.19 -1.83
C THR A 112 -11.71 6.90 -2.76
N ASP A 113 -11.48 6.21 -3.88
CA ASP A 113 -12.43 6.17 -5.01
C ASP A 113 -13.22 4.86 -5.08
N CYS A 114 -12.74 3.79 -4.45
CA CYS A 114 -13.33 2.45 -4.58
C CYS A 114 -14.13 2.04 -3.33
N SER A 115 -15.20 1.28 -3.56
CA SER A 115 -16.15 0.85 -2.52
C SER A 115 -16.36 -0.67 -2.45
N ALA A 116 -15.62 -1.46 -3.25
CA ALA A 116 -15.76 -2.91 -3.27
C ALA A 116 -14.99 -3.63 -2.14
N LEU A 117 -13.80 -3.13 -1.74
CA LEU A 117 -12.95 -3.80 -0.76
C LEU A 117 -13.55 -3.74 0.64
N PHE A 118 -13.75 -4.91 1.24
CA PHE A 118 -14.21 -5.08 2.62
C PHE A 118 -13.07 -5.47 3.56
N HIS A 119 -12.12 -6.28 3.08
CA HIS A 119 -10.99 -6.79 3.86
C HIS A 119 -9.69 -6.76 3.05
N LEU A 120 -8.64 -6.17 3.64
CA LEU A 120 -7.30 -6.07 3.08
C LEU A 120 -6.25 -6.41 4.15
N ASP A 121 -5.38 -7.37 3.83
CA ASP A 121 -4.18 -7.66 4.62
C ASP A 121 -2.92 -7.12 3.94
N LEU A 122 -2.26 -6.17 4.59
CA LEU A 122 -0.98 -5.56 4.20
C LEU A 122 0.11 -5.82 5.26
N SER A 123 -0.06 -6.80 6.13
CA SER A 123 0.93 -7.09 7.17
C SER A 123 2.31 -7.39 6.56
N TYR A 124 3.39 -6.93 7.19
CA TYR A 124 4.78 -7.16 6.77
C TYR A 124 5.06 -6.74 5.32
N ASN A 125 4.85 -5.46 4.98
CA ASN A 125 5.01 -4.94 3.61
C ASN A 125 6.08 -3.84 3.47
N SER A 126 6.89 -3.60 4.50
CA SER A 126 7.87 -2.50 4.55
C SER A 126 7.22 -1.13 4.34
N ILE A 127 5.98 -0.94 4.79
CA ILE A 127 5.27 0.35 4.73
C ILE A 127 5.81 1.24 5.86
N CYS A 128 6.37 2.40 5.50
CA CYS A 128 6.93 3.34 6.45
C CYS A 128 5.88 4.34 7.00
N ALA A 129 6.27 5.14 7.98
CA ALA A 129 5.43 6.15 8.61
C ALA A 129 4.81 7.12 7.58
N THR A 130 5.61 7.61 6.62
CA THR A 130 5.13 8.51 5.56
C THR A 130 4.04 7.86 4.70
N ASP A 131 4.19 6.57 4.37
CA ASP A 131 3.15 5.83 3.64
C ASP A 131 1.86 5.67 4.45
N CYS A 132 2.00 5.48 5.77
CA CYS A 132 0.86 5.42 6.68
C CYS A 132 0.11 6.76 6.75
N CYS A 133 0.79 7.90 6.70
CA CYS A 133 0.13 9.21 6.60
C CYS A 133 -0.72 9.31 5.32
N ILE A 134 -0.15 8.93 4.17
CA ILE A 134 -0.84 8.99 2.87
C ILE A 134 -2.08 8.08 2.88
N MET A 135 -1.93 6.83 3.33
CA MET A 135 -3.05 5.90 3.40
C MET A 135 -4.09 6.33 4.44
N GLY A 136 -3.66 6.85 5.59
CA GLY A 136 -4.57 7.31 6.65
C GLY A 136 -5.45 8.47 6.20
N GLU A 137 -4.90 9.43 5.45
CA GLU A 137 -5.70 10.51 4.86
C GLU A 137 -6.69 10.00 3.81
N ALA A 138 -6.27 9.07 2.94
CA ALA A 138 -7.14 8.48 1.92
C ALA A 138 -8.30 7.66 2.52
N LEU A 139 -8.06 7.02 3.67
CA LEU A 139 -9.08 6.20 4.35
C LEU A 139 -10.18 7.02 5.02
N LYS A 140 -10.01 8.34 5.26
CA LYS A 140 -11.01 9.17 5.96
C LYS A 140 -12.38 9.17 5.29
N SER A 141 -12.41 9.06 3.96
CA SER A 141 -13.64 8.99 3.17
C SER A 141 -14.09 7.57 2.83
N ASN A 142 -13.30 6.54 3.19
CA ASN A 142 -13.67 5.15 2.92
C ASN A 142 -14.55 4.61 4.04
N HIS A 143 -15.74 4.14 3.69
CA HIS A 143 -16.70 3.55 4.64
C HIS A 143 -17.06 2.10 4.29
N THR A 144 -16.21 1.45 3.49
CA THR A 144 -16.42 0.07 3.00
C THR A 144 -15.36 -0.91 3.46
N LEU A 145 -14.14 -0.43 3.74
CA LEU A 145 -13.04 -1.25 4.24
C LEU A 145 -13.17 -1.43 5.77
N PHE A 146 -13.71 -2.57 6.20
CA PHE A 146 -13.90 -2.89 7.62
C PHE A 146 -12.71 -3.64 8.24
N GLY A 147 -11.93 -4.35 7.42
CA GLY A 147 -10.75 -5.08 7.88
C GLY A 147 -9.48 -4.60 7.21
N LEU A 148 -8.58 -3.98 7.97
CA LEU A 148 -7.26 -3.56 7.50
C LEU A 148 -6.17 -4.08 8.44
N HIS A 149 -5.38 -5.04 7.98
CA HIS A 149 -4.26 -5.59 8.76
C HIS A 149 -2.93 -4.97 8.32
N LEU A 150 -2.19 -4.39 9.26
CA LEU A 150 -0.94 -3.66 9.00
C LEU A 150 0.20 -4.07 9.94
N VAL A 151 0.07 -5.20 10.65
CA VAL A 151 1.11 -5.71 11.58
C VAL A 151 2.45 -5.84 10.85
N GLY A 152 3.56 -5.46 11.49
CA GLY A 152 4.89 -5.54 10.86
C GLY A 152 5.22 -4.40 9.89
N ASN A 153 4.44 -3.32 9.92
CA ASN A 153 4.75 -2.03 9.27
C ASN A 153 4.87 -0.91 10.33
N GLU A 154 5.26 0.29 9.92
CA GLU A 154 5.31 1.49 10.78
C GLU A 154 3.92 2.14 10.94
N ALA A 155 2.92 1.30 11.21
CA ALA A 155 1.52 1.69 11.35
C ALA A 155 1.02 1.46 12.80
N LYS A 156 0.06 2.29 13.22
CA LYS A 156 -0.81 2.05 14.38
C LYS A 156 -2.22 2.53 14.05
N VAL A 157 -3.19 2.07 14.81
CA VAL A 157 -4.57 2.59 14.75
C VAL A 157 -4.79 3.38 16.04
N ASP A 158 -5.34 4.58 15.92
CA ASP A 158 -5.71 5.39 17.09
C ASP A 158 -7.03 4.90 17.73
N ASP A 159 -7.41 5.51 18.84
CA ASP A 159 -8.59 5.17 19.63
C ASP A 159 -9.92 5.37 18.90
N ILE A 160 -9.94 6.19 17.84
CA ILE A 160 -11.10 6.40 16.97
C ILE A 160 -11.07 5.54 15.70
N GLY A 161 -10.12 4.61 15.58
CA GLY A 161 -10.06 3.65 14.47
C GLY A 161 -9.36 4.15 13.22
N LEU A 162 -8.67 5.30 13.26
CA LEU A 162 -7.94 5.84 12.13
C LEU A 162 -6.50 5.33 12.07
N LEU A 163 -6.02 5.06 10.86
CA LEU A 163 -4.63 4.71 10.59
C LEU A 163 -3.71 5.90 10.85
N ARG A 164 -2.71 5.70 11.72
CA ARG A 164 -1.65 6.66 12.05
C ARG A 164 -0.26 6.08 11.82
N PRO A 165 0.73 6.91 11.48
CA PRO A 165 2.13 6.49 11.50
C PRO A 165 2.56 6.08 12.91
N ARG A 166 3.40 5.05 13.00
CA ARG A 166 4.16 4.69 14.19
C ARG A 166 5.53 5.34 14.05
N VAL A 167 5.63 6.61 14.46
CA VAL A 167 6.92 7.28 14.66
C VAL A 167 7.64 6.65 15.86
N ALA A 168 8.96 6.54 15.81
CA ALA A 168 9.74 6.17 16.97
C ALA A 168 9.53 7.22 18.08
N LYS A 169 9.60 6.82 19.36
CA LYS A 169 9.48 7.78 20.48
C LYS A 169 10.46 8.95 20.35
N GLU A 170 11.64 8.68 19.82
CA GLU A 170 12.72 9.64 19.58
C GLU A 170 12.33 10.71 18.56
N ASP A 171 11.64 10.35 17.47
CA ASP A 171 11.20 11.32 16.44
C ASP A 171 10.11 12.26 16.95
N PHE A 172 9.27 11.80 17.88
CA PHE A 172 8.24 12.63 18.51
C PHE A 172 8.86 13.65 19.48
N GLU A 173 9.81 13.23 20.30
CA GLU A 173 10.54 14.12 21.20
C GLU A 173 11.39 15.14 20.43
N ASP A 174 12.02 14.73 19.33
CA ASP A 174 12.81 15.62 18.47
C ASP A 174 11.91 16.60 17.68
N SER A 175 10.74 16.16 17.23
CA SER A 175 9.74 17.04 16.61
C SER A 175 9.19 18.07 17.59
N MET A 176 8.93 17.67 18.84
CA MET A 176 8.49 18.58 19.92
C MET A 176 9.59 19.57 20.32
N ARG A 177 10.87 19.14 20.31
CA ARG A 177 12.02 20.05 20.54
C ARG A 177 12.13 21.09 19.44
N ARG A 178 12.07 20.69 18.16
CA ARG A 178 12.16 21.61 17.03
C ARG A 178 11.02 22.63 17.03
N LEU A 179 9.79 22.20 17.35
CA LEU A 179 8.65 23.12 17.48
C LEU A 179 8.82 24.11 18.64
N ALA A 180 9.40 23.68 19.77
CA ALA A 180 9.71 24.56 20.89
C ALA A 180 10.84 25.54 20.58
N GLU A 181 11.84 25.13 19.79
CA GLU A 181 12.95 25.99 19.36
C GLU A 181 12.48 27.05 18.34
N ASP A 182 11.59 26.69 17.41
CA ASP A 182 11.01 27.63 16.45
C ASP A 182 10.11 28.68 17.13
N GLU A 183 9.37 28.31 18.18
CA GLU A 183 8.60 29.27 18.99
C GLU A 183 9.51 30.26 19.74
N ILE A 184 10.64 29.80 20.29
CA ILE A 184 11.61 30.64 21.02
C ILE A 184 12.35 31.60 20.07
N LEU A 185 12.65 31.18 18.83
CA LEU A 185 13.29 32.05 17.83
C LEU A 185 12.34 33.07 17.19
N SER A 186 11.02 32.90 17.40
CA SER A 186 9.98 33.80 16.90
C SER A 186 9.53 34.88 17.91
N MET A 187 10.10 34.87 19.13
CA MET A 187 9.90 35.87 20.19
C MET A 187 11.08 36.85 20.28
#